data_AF-A0A924N4D1-F1
#
_entry.id   AF-A0A924N4D1-F1
#
_cell.length_a   1.000
_cell.length_b   1.000
_cell.length_c   1.000
_cell.angle_alpha   90.00
_cell.angle_beta   90.00
_cell.angle_gamma   90.00
#
_symmetry.space_group_name_H-M   'P 1'
#
loop_
_entity.id
_entity.type
_entity.pdbx_description
1 polymer ?
#
loop_
_entity_poly.entity_id
_entity_poly.type
_entity_poly.pdbx_seq_one_letter_code
_entity_poly.pdbx_strand_id
1 'polypeptide(L)' 'GAAWDKYFADHQVAGHTKVLQFAQDAVDHTQNGDLKAMIQKAAPTVQKHLDKAKAIQRTLGGAAEAVKTPM' A
#
# COMPACT_ATOMS: atom_id res chain seq x y z
N GLY A 1 -5.80 13.18 12.70
CA GLY A 1 -5.01 13.80 13.79
C GLY A 1 -3.65 13.16 13.75
N ALA A 2 -2.56 13.92 13.86
CA ALA A 2 -1.26 13.53 13.28
C ALA A 2 -0.76 12.11 13.63
N ALA A 3 -0.90 11.68 14.89
CA ALA A 3 -0.51 10.33 15.31
C ALA A 3 -1.34 9.23 14.64
N TRP A 4 -2.65 9.42 14.53
CA TRP A 4 -3.54 8.50 13.83
C TRP A 4 -3.27 8.50 12.32
N ASP A 5 -3.03 9.67 11.72
CA ASP A 5 -2.76 9.79 10.28
C ASP A 5 -1.50 8.99 9.90
N LYS A 6 -0.44 9.09 10.72
CA LYS A 6 0.78 8.28 10.54
C LYS A 6 0.51 6.79 10.73
N TYR A 7 -0.14 6.41 11.83
CA TYR A 7 -0.45 5.00 12.11
C TYR A 7 -1.26 4.36 10.98
N PHE A 8 -2.29 5.07 10.50
CA PHE A 8 -3.13 4.61 9.40
C PHE A 8 -2.33 4.49 8.11
N ALA A 9 -1.53 5.49 7.73
CA ALA A 9 -0.69 5.41 6.54
C ALA A 9 0.29 4.23 6.58
N ASP A 10 0.95 3.98 7.73
CA ASP A 10 1.84 2.84 7.93
C ASP A 10 1.11 1.51 7.70
N HIS A 11 -0.10 1.36 8.26
CA HIS A 11 -0.92 0.16 8.10
C HIS A 11 -1.42 -0.02 6.67
N GLN A 12 -1.78 1.07 5.99
CA GLN A 12 -2.21 1.00 4.59
C GLN A 12 -1.05 0.56 3.68
N VAL A 13 0.18 1.06 3.89
CA VAL A 13 1.35 0.59 3.15
C VAL A 13 1.61 -0.91 3.40
N ALA A 14 1.58 -1.35 4.67
CA ALA A 14 1.77 -2.76 5.00
C ALA A 14 0.68 -3.67 4.42
N GLY A 15 -0.60 -3.27 4.54
CA GLY A 15 -1.74 -4.03 4.04
C GLY A 15 -1.72 -4.18 2.52
N HIS A 16 -1.52 -3.09 1.78
CA HIS A 16 -1.49 -3.13 0.32
C HIS A 16 -0.28 -3.90 -0.20
N THR A 17 0.86 -3.87 0.49
CA THR A 17 2.03 -4.70 0.14
C THR A 17 1.70 -6.18 0.25
N LYS A 18 1.08 -6.61 1.36
CA LYS A 18 0.67 -8.01 1.57
C LYS A 18 -0.36 -8.47 0.54
N VAL A 19 -1.36 -7.64 0.23
CA VAL A 19 -2.38 -7.97 -0.78
C VAL A 19 -1.75 -8.11 -2.16
N LEU A 20 -0.80 -7.24 -2.53
CA LEU A 20 -0.13 -7.33 -3.82
C LEU A 20 0.71 -8.61 -3.94
N GLN A 21 1.49 -8.95 -2.91
CA GLN A 21 2.27 -10.20 -2.86
C GLN A 21 1.36 -11.43 -2.97
N PHE A 22 0.30 -11.47 -2.14
CA PHE A 22 -0.67 -12.55 -2.19
C PHE A 22 -1.32 -12.68 -3.57
N ALA A 23 -1.67 -11.57 -4.21
CA ALA A 23 -2.23 -11.57 -5.56
C ALA A 23 -1.24 -12.13 -6.59
N GLN A 24 0.05 -11.76 -6.50
CA GLN A 24 1.09 -12.29 -7.38
C GLN A 24 1.26 -13.81 -7.19
N ASP A 25 1.36 -14.27 -5.94
CA ASP A 25 1.46 -15.70 -5.63
C ASP A 25 0.21 -16.48 -6.11
N ALA A 26 -0.99 -15.90 -5.92
CA ALA A 26 -2.24 -16.54 -6.31
C ALA A 26 -2.38 -16.74 -7.82
N VAL A 27 -1.78 -15.88 -8.66
CA VAL A 27 -1.77 -16.05 -10.13
C VAL A 27 -0.99 -17.30 -10.56
N ASP A 28 0.02 -17.68 -9.78
CA ASP A 28 0.87 -18.84 -10.07
C ASP A 28 0.28 -20.15 -9.53
N HIS A 29 -0.54 -20.08 -8.47
CA HIS A 29 -1.10 -21.26 -7.81
C HIS A 29 -2.55 -21.58 -8.18
N THR A 30 -3.34 -20.59 -8.61
CA THR A 30 -4.75 -20.84 -8.94
C THR A 30 -4.91 -21.63 -10.25
N GLN A 31 -5.77 -22.65 -10.21
CA GLN A 31 -6.17 -23.42 -11.40
C GLN A 31 -7.43 -22.84 -12.07
N ASN A 32 -8.14 -21.92 -11.40
CA ASN A 32 -9.34 -21.30 -11.94
C ASN A 32 -8.95 -20.13 -12.86
N GLY A 33 -9.22 -20.28 -14.17
CA GLY A 33 -8.88 -19.30 -15.20
C GLY A 33 -9.54 -17.94 -15.01
N ASP A 34 -10.81 -17.91 -14.60
CA ASP A 34 -11.53 -16.66 -14.35
C ASP A 34 -10.96 -15.92 -13.15
N LEU A 35 -10.64 -16.65 -12.07
CA LEU A 35 -9.99 -16.08 -10.90
C LEU A 35 -8.60 -15.51 -11.26
N LYS A 36 -7.81 -16.24 -12.05
CA LYS A 36 -6.50 -15.76 -12.54
C LYS A 36 -6.64 -14.45 -13.31
N ALA A 37 -7.60 -14.38 -14.24
CA ALA A 37 -7.87 -13.18 -15.02
C ALA A 37 -8.34 -12.00 -14.15
N MET A 38 -9.19 -12.26 -13.16
CA MET A 38 -9.63 -11.23 -12.20
C MET A 38 -8.46 -10.68 -11.38
N ILE A 39 -7.58 -11.55 -10.88
CA ILE A 39 -6.40 -11.12 -10.11
C ILE A 39 -5.46 -10.28 -10.98
N GLN A 40 -5.16 -10.74 -12.21
CA GLN A 40 -4.30 -10.01 -13.14
C GLN A 40 -4.88 -8.63 -13.49
N LYS A 41 -6.21 -8.51 -13.61
CA LYS A 41 -6.90 -7.22 -13.83
C LYS A 41 -6.85 -6.31 -12.59
N ALA A 42 -6.91 -6.87 -11.38
CA ALA A 42 -6.94 -6.11 -10.14
C ALA A 42 -5.55 -5.65 -9.67
N ALA A 43 -4.50 -6.45 -9.90
CA ALA A 43 -3.15 -6.20 -9.38
C ALA A 43 -2.58 -4.80 -9.70
N PRO A 44 -2.75 -4.24 -10.92
CA PRO A 44 -2.30 -2.88 -11.22
C PRO A 44 -2.97 -1.80 -10.36
N THR A 45 -4.24 -2.00 -9.98
CA THR A 45 -4.97 -1.06 -9.12
C THR A 45 -4.44 -1.13 -7.68
N VAL A 46 -4.14 -2.33 -7.18
CA VAL A 46 -3.52 -2.52 -5.85
C VAL A 46 -2.15 -1.86 -5.80
N GLN A 47 -1.32 -2.02 -6.84
CA GLN A 47 -0.03 -1.34 -6.97
C GLN A 47 -0.21 0.18 -6.94
N LYS A 48 -1.13 0.73 -7.72
CA LYS A 48 -1.42 2.18 -7.72
C LYS A 48 -1.85 2.70 -6.35
N HIS A 49 -2.63 1.92 -5.60
CA HIS A 49 -3.00 2.29 -4.23
C HIS A 49 -1.81 2.23 -3.27
N LEU A 50 -0.96 1.20 -3.38
CA LEU A 50 0.28 1.10 -2.61
C LEU A 50 1.21 2.29 -2.87
N ASP A 51 1.36 2.71 -4.13
CA ASP A 51 2.22 3.83 -4.49
C ASP A 51 1.71 5.14 -3.88
N LYS A 52 0.39 5.37 -3.91
CA LYS A 52 -0.24 6.50 -3.23
C LYS A 52 -0.06 6.44 -1.71
N ALA A 53 -0.24 5.27 -1.10
CA ALA A 53 -0.04 5.09 0.34
C ALA A 53 1.42 5.40 0.74
N LYS A 54 2.40 4.93 -0.04
CA LYS A 54 3.83 5.26 0.16
C LYS A 54 4.10 6.75 0.00
N ALA A 55 3.46 7.42 -0.97
CA ALA A 55 3.59 8.86 -1.15
C ALA A 55 3.08 9.62 0.09
N ILE A 56 1.88 9.27 0.59
CA ILE A 56 1.30 9.87 1.80
C ILE A 56 2.17 9.58 3.04
N GLN A 57 2.65 8.36 3.20
CA GLN A 57 3.53 8.00 4.32
C GLN A 57 4.81 8.86 4.34
N ARG A 58 5.42 9.12 3.17
CA ARG A 58 6.59 9.99 3.06
C ARG A 58 6.27 11.44 3.41
N THR A 59 5.13 11.98 2.99
CA THR A 59 4.77 13.36 3.33
C THR A 59 4.54 13.52 4.84
N LEU A 60 3.93 12.52 5.49
CA LEU A 60 3.75 12.51 6.94
C LEU A 60 5.07 12.31 7.70
N GLY A 61 6.01 11.53 7.17
CA GLY A 61 7.37 11.39 7.72
C GLY A 61 8.19 12.68 7.62
N GLY A 62 8.13 13.37 6.47
CA GLY A 62 8.76 14.67 6.29
C GLY A 62 8.14 15.77 7.15
N ALA A 63 6.81 15.74 7.33
CA ALA A 63 6.13 16.65 8.25
C ALA A 63 6.52 16.41 9.72
N ALA A 64 6.75 15.16 10.13
CA ALA A 64 7.20 14.82 11.48
C ALA A 64 8.64 15.26 11.79
N GLU A 65 9.51 15.33 10.78
CA GLU A 65 10.87 15.88 10.89
C GLU A 65 10.85 17.41 11.01
N ALA A 66 10.04 18.11 10.21
CA ALA A 66 9.96 19.57 10.24
C ALA A 66 9.43 20.14 11.57
N VAL A 67 8.61 19.39 12.31
CA VAL A 67 8.10 19.78 13.64
C VAL A 67 9.18 19.71 14.73
N LYS A 68 10.27 18.97 14.53
CA LYS A 68 11.33 18.79 15.55
C LYS A 68 12.42 19.87 15.53
N THR A 69 12.46 20.72 14.51
CA THR A 69 13.45 21.80 14.40
C THR A 69 12.74 23.12 14.75
N PRO A 70 13.07 23.78 15.88
CA PRO A 70 12.51 25.09 16.16
C PRO A 70 13.05 26.08 15.12
N MET A 71 12.14 26.87 14.53
CA MET A 71 12.45 28.05 13.73
C MET A 71 13.12 29.13 14.59
#